data_AF-A0A383CU49-F1
#
_entry.id   AF-A0A383CU49-F1
#
_cell.length_a   1.000
_cell.length_b   1.000
_cell.length_c   1.000
_cell.angle_alpha   90.00
_cell.angle_beta   90.00
_cell.angle_gamma   90.00
#
_symmetry.space_group_name_H-M   'P 1'
#
loop_
_entity.id
_entity.type
_entity.pdbx_description
1 polymer ?
#
loop_
_entity_poly.entity_id
_entity_poly.type
_entity_poly.pdbx_seq_one_letter_code
_entity_poly.pdbx_strand_id
1 'polypeptide(L)' 'MAVPSFTMRQLLEAGVHFGHQTSRWNPKMNSYRFGVRSGVHIIDLLQTVPLL' A
#
# COMPACT_ATOMS: atom_id res chain seq x y z
N MET A 1 -5.71 -13.73 19.65
CA MET A 1 -5.05 -12.40 19.72
C MET A 1 -6.04 -11.38 19.17
N ALA A 2 -6.29 -10.27 19.86
CA ALA A 2 -7.05 -9.17 19.27
C ALA A 2 -6.13 -8.44 18.30
N VAL A 3 -6.46 -8.46 17.00
CA VAL A 3 -5.76 -7.61 16.03
C VAL A 3 -6.27 -6.17 16.21
N PRO A 4 -5.38 -5.18 16.31
CA PRO A 4 -5.80 -3.78 16.37
C PRO A 4 -6.50 -3.38 15.07
N SER A 5 -7.63 -2.68 15.18
CA SER A 5 -8.31 -2.09 14.03
C SER A 5 -7.66 -0.75 13.67
N PHE A 6 -7.37 -0.55 12.39
CA PHE A 6 -6.76 0.67 11.89
C PHE A 6 -7.69 1.37 10.90
N THR A 7 -7.71 2.69 10.97
CA THR A 7 -8.40 3.53 9.98
C THR A 7 -7.50 3.81 8.77
N MET A 8 -8.09 4.06 7.61
CA MET A 8 -7.34 4.45 6.39
C MET A 8 -6.44 5.66 6.63
N ARG A 9 -6.91 6.63 7.41
CA ARG A 9 -6.14 7.82 7.76
C ARG A 9 -4.86 7.49 8.53
N GLN A 10 -4.94 6.60 9.52
CA GLN A 10 -3.76 6.16 10.27
C GLN A 10 -2.74 5.46 9.38
N LEU A 11 -3.20 4.62 8.43
CA LEU A 11 -2.31 3.96 7.46
C LEU A 11 -1.65 4.97 6.50
N LEU A 12 -2.41 6.00 6.09
CA LEU A 12 -1.89 7.07 5.23
C LEU A 12 -0.80 7.86 5.96
N GLU A 13 -1.07 8.30 7.20
CA GLU A 13 -0.13 9.06 8.04
C GLU A 13 1.11 8.23 8.41
N ALA A 14 0.95 6.91 8.63
CA ALA A 14 2.06 6.00 8.88
C ALA A 14 2.91 5.70 7.63
N GLY A 15 2.46 6.10 6.43
CA GLY A 15 3.23 5.94 5.19
C GLY A 15 3.27 4.52 4.63
N VAL A 16 2.38 3.62 5.04
CA VAL A 16 2.43 2.20 4.62
C VAL A 16 2.11 1.99 3.13
N HIS A 17 1.57 3.01 2.47
CA HIS A 17 1.24 2.98 1.03
C HIS A 17 2.46 3.15 0.13
N PHE A 18 3.63 3.51 0.67
CA PHE A 18 4.87 3.57 -0.11
C PHE A 18 5.46 2.17 -0.29
N GLY A 19 5.48 1.71 -1.53
CA GLY A 19 6.12 0.47 -1.94
C GLY A 19 7.59 0.65 -2.33
N HIS A 20 8.09 -0.30 -3.12
CA HIS A 20 9.45 -0.27 -3.65
C HIS A 20 9.58 0.65 -4.88
N GLN A 21 10.83 0.94 -5.25
CA GLN A 21 11.15 1.58 -6.53
C GLN A 21 10.66 0.74 -7.71
N THR A 22 10.37 1.39 -8.84
CA THR A 22 9.87 0.75 -10.06
C THR A 22 10.76 -0.36 -10.60
N SER A 23 12.08 -0.23 -10.42
CA SER A 23 13.08 -1.22 -10.83
C SER A 23 13.04 -2.54 -10.06
N ARG A 24 12.50 -2.54 -8.83
CA ARG A 24 12.47 -3.70 -7.93
C ARG A 24 11.07 -4.32 -7.79
N TRP A 25 10.15 -3.92 -8.65
CA TRP A 25 8.75 -4.33 -8.55
C TRP A 25 8.53 -5.75 -9.05
N ASN A 26 7.71 -6.50 -8.31
CA ASN A 26 7.18 -7.78 -8.79
C ASN A 26 5.93 -7.54 -9.64
N PRO A 27 5.91 -7.91 -10.94
CA PRO A 27 4.75 -7.72 -11.81
C PRO A 27 3.44 -8.31 -11.27
N LYS A 28 3.50 -9.38 -10.47
CA LYS A 28 2.32 -10.01 -9.86
C LYS A 28 1.58 -9.12 -8.87
N MET A 29 2.22 -8.07 -8.34
CA MET A 29 1.62 -7.14 -7.39
C MET A 29 0.79 -6.04 -8.08
N ASN A 30 0.69 -6.04 -9.42
CA ASN A 30 0.05 -4.96 -10.17
C ASN A 30 -1.42 -4.70 -9.77
N SER A 31 -2.15 -5.72 -9.32
CA SER A 31 -3.54 -5.58 -8.85
C SER A 31 -3.68 -4.71 -7.59
N TYR A 32 -2.65 -4.68 -6.73
CA TYR A 32 -2.66 -3.93 -5.47
C TYR A 32 -2.05 -2.53 -5.62
N ARG A 33 -1.61 -2.17 -6.82
CA ARG A 33 -0.92 -0.91 -7.09
C ARG A 33 -1.95 0.17 -7.46
N PHE A 34 -1.95 1.25 -6.70
CA PHE A 34 -2.69 2.47 -7.05
C PHE A 34 -1.98 3.22 -8.19
N GLY A 35 -0.65 3.36 -8.12
CA GLY A 35 0.10 4.07 -9.15
C GLY A 35 1.61 4.13 -8.89
N VAL A 36 2.27 5.08 -9.55
CA VAL A 36 3.70 5.39 -9.37
C VAL A 36 3.85 6.89 -9.21
N ARG A 37 4.64 7.32 -8.22
CA ARG A 37 5.03 8.72 -8.05
C ARG A 37 6.51 8.80 -7.74
N SER A 38 7.24 9.65 -8.47
CA SER A 38 8.69 9.82 -8.30
C SER A 38 9.49 8.51 -8.32
N GLY A 39 9.07 7.56 -9.16
CA GLY A 39 9.72 6.25 -9.30
C GLY A 39 9.43 5.25 -8.16
N VAL A 40 8.51 5.56 -7.24
CA VAL A 40 8.07 4.66 -6.16
C VAL A 40 6.65 4.18 -6.42
N HIS A 41 6.40 2.88 -6.22
CA HIS A 41 5.05 2.32 -6.30
C HIS A 41 4.20 2.77 -5.12
N ILE A 42 2.98 3.19 -5.39
CA ILE A 42 1.98 3.50 -4.38
C ILE A 42 0.98 2.34 -4.33
N ILE A 43 0.81 1.77 -3.14
CA ILE A 43 -0.13 0.68 -2.86
C ILE A 43 -1.51 1.26 -2.56
N ASP A 44 -2.54 0.58 -3.04
CA ASP A 44 -3.93 0.99 -2.84
C ASP A 44 -4.43 0.68 -1.43
N LEU A 45 -4.64 1.72 -0.62
CA LEU A 45 -5.19 1.59 0.72
C LEU A 45 -6.68 1.25 0.74
N LEU A 46 -7.44 1.55 -0.32
CA LEU A 46 -8.84 1.15 -0.42
C LEU A 46 -8.97 -0.37 -0.51
N GLN A 47 -8.02 -1.03 -1.17
CA GLN A 47 -7.91 -2.48 -1.20
C GLN A 47 -7.28 -3.05 0.07
N THR A 48 -6.31 -2.36 0.66
CA THR A 48 -5.56 -2.86 1.83
C THR A 48 -6.42 -2.90 3.09
N VAL A 49 -7.21 -1.86 3.38
CA VAL A 49 -8.05 -1.77 4.58
C VAL A 49 -9.00 -2.97 4.78
N PRO A 50 -9.77 -3.43 3.77
CA PRO A 50 -10.63 -4.61 3.93
C PRO A 50 -9.88 -5.95 4.00
N LEU A 51 -8.57 -5.98 3.73
CA LEU A 51 -7.73 -7.18 3.80
C LEU A 51 -6.95 -7.31 5.14
N LEU A 52 -7.06 -6.32 6.03
CA LEU A 52 -6.48 -6.31 7.38
C LEU A 52 -7.41 -6.96 8.40
#